data_AF-A0A0N0Y0M3-F1
#
_entry.id   AF-A0A0N0Y0M3-F1
#
_cell.length_a   1.000
_cell.length_b   1.000
_cell.length_c   1.000
_cell.angle_alpha   90.00
_cell.angle_beta   90.00
_cell.angle_gamma   90.00
#
_symmetry.space_group_name_H-M   'P 1'
#
loop_
_entity.id
_entity.type
_entity.pdbx_description
1 polymer ?
#
loop_
_entity_poly.entity_id
_entity_poly.type
_entity_poly.pdbx_seq_one_letter_code
_entity_poly.pdbx_strand_id
1 'polypeptide(L)'
;EAPQGKVTPELAKRKGSGLHPVLVVVDEVHELFLARPETADMAERAIRRGRALGVIIVLSTQIPDSTSLPPNITRCVSIRWCLSVGGQVENDMILGTGAYKRGLTGTVYRPKIDAGWGVMVGLEKPGAVRSYFPNPETAAAIVARAAGLRGTVVSSDDTVKVEARNLLADVRAVIQPGEAGMPWDVVAERLRELAPEFYVGYTGDMVRESLTRYDIKSQDVPKPGEPRGKVKGVRRTALDAAQDRLEI
;
A
#
# COMPACT_ATOMS: atom_id res chain seq x y z
N GLU A 1 18.71 0.80 -32.43
CA GLU A 1 19.54 0.21 -31.37
C GLU A 1 19.35 0.99 -30.08
N ALA A 2 19.44 0.32 -28.92
CA ALA A 2 19.31 0.93 -27.60
C ALA A 2 20.70 1.31 -27.06
N PRO A 3 21.03 2.59 -26.90
CA PRO A 3 22.31 3.01 -26.32
C PRO A 3 22.51 2.38 -24.94
N GLN A 4 23.65 1.73 -24.72
CA GLN A 4 23.98 1.01 -23.47
C GLN A 4 22.94 -0.05 -23.05
N GLY A 5 22.13 -0.56 -23.99
CA GLY A 5 21.05 -1.51 -23.68
C GLY A 5 19.89 -0.90 -22.88
N LYS A 6 19.70 0.43 -22.94
CA LYS A 6 18.65 1.14 -22.18
C LYS A 6 17.62 1.78 -23.10
N VAL A 7 16.38 1.83 -22.62
CA VAL A 7 15.31 2.64 -23.25
C VAL A 7 15.66 4.12 -23.13
N THR A 8 15.62 4.83 -24.26
CA THR A 8 15.75 6.29 -24.32
C THR A 8 14.41 6.93 -24.70
N PRO A 9 14.20 8.23 -24.42
CA PRO A 9 12.99 8.94 -24.84
C PRO A 9 12.73 8.83 -26.36
N GLU A 10 13.77 8.86 -27.18
CA GLU A 10 13.67 8.75 -28.64
C GLU A 10 13.21 7.35 -29.07
N LEU A 11 13.70 6.31 -28.39
CA LEU A 11 13.31 4.92 -28.65
C LEU A 11 11.87 4.67 -28.21
N ALA A 12 11.51 5.14 -27.01
CA ALA A 12 10.18 5.03 -26.43
C ALA A 12 9.10 5.76 -27.24
N LYS A 13 9.45 6.82 -27.98
CA LYS A 13 8.50 7.57 -28.84
C LYS A 13 8.17 6.86 -30.15
N ARG A 14 8.94 5.84 -30.57
CA ARG A 14 8.71 5.16 -31.85
C ARG A 14 7.43 4.34 -31.78
N LYS A 15 6.57 4.50 -32.79
CA LYS A 15 5.33 3.72 -32.94
C LYS A 15 5.67 2.23 -33.03
N GLY A 16 4.98 1.42 -32.23
CA GLY A 16 5.19 -0.04 -32.19
C GLY A 16 6.46 -0.48 -31.47
N SER A 17 7.18 0.41 -30.79
CA SER A 17 8.40 0.04 -30.05
C SER A 17 8.13 -0.93 -28.90
N GLY A 18 6.96 -0.86 -28.28
CA GLY A 18 6.67 -1.57 -27.02
C GLY A 18 7.47 -1.04 -25.82
N LEU A 19 8.21 0.06 -25.98
CA LEU A 19 9.13 0.61 -24.99
C LEU A 19 8.64 1.93 -24.40
N HIS A 20 7.34 2.18 -24.46
CA HIS A 20 6.73 3.32 -23.78
C HIS A 20 6.96 3.19 -22.26
N PRO A 21 7.23 4.29 -21.54
CA PRO A 21 7.48 4.21 -20.10
C PRO A 21 6.28 3.60 -19.37
N VAL A 22 6.57 2.66 -18.47
CA VAL A 22 5.56 2.03 -17.62
C VAL A 22 5.73 2.58 -16.22
N LEU A 23 4.71 3.27 -15.71
CA LEU A 23 4.66 3.73 -14.34
C LEU A 23 3.85 2.75 -13.49
N VAL A 24 4.49 2.14 -12.50
CA VAL A 24 3.84 1.31 -11.49
C VAL A 24 3.84 2.09 -10.19
N VAL A 25 2.66 2.37 -9.65
CA VAL A 25 2.50 3.01 -8.35
C VAL A 25 1.86 2.01 -7.40
N VAL A 26 2.51 1.74 -6.29
CA VAL A 26 1.97 0.91 -5.20
C VAL A 26 1.79 1.81 -4.00
N ASP A 27 0.53 2.05 -3.65
CA ASP A 27 0.18 2.79 -2.45
C ASP A 27 0.11 1.87 -1.23
N GLU A 28 0.50 2.40 -0.08
CA GLU A 28 0.67 1.65 1.17
C GLU A 28 1.41 0.32 0.98
N VAL A 29 2.60 0.38 0.39
CA VAL A 29 3.38 -0.81 0.01
C VAL A 29 3.68 -1.75 1.19
N HIS A 30 3.75 -1.22 2.41
CA HIS A 30 3.99 -2.02 3.61
C HIS A 30 2.88 -3.05 3.84
N GLU A 31 1.62 -2.71 3.57
CA GLU A 31 0.49 -3.64 3.67
C GLU A 31 0.69 -4.85 2.74
N LEU A 32 1.15 -4.59 1.51
CA LEU A 32 1.44 -5.64 0.54
C LEU A 32 2.59 -6.54 1.04
N PHE A 33 3.65 -5.95 1.58
CA PHE A 33 4.80 -6.70 2.07
C PHE A 33 4.50 -7.49 3.36
N LEU A 34 3.63 -6.98 4.22
CA LEU A 34 3.19 -7.69 5.42
C LEU A 34 2.26 -8.85 5.08
N ALA A 35 1.31 -8.63 4.16
CA ALA A 35 0.40 -9.68 3.73
C ALA A 35 1.10 -10.77 2.92
N ARG A 36 2.05 -10.38 2.05
CA ARG A 36 2.78 -11.28 1.14
C ARG A 36 4.28 -10.95 1.11
N PRO A 37 5.07 -11.42 2.10
CA PRO A 37 6.49 -11.07 2.24
C PRO A 37 7.36 -11.31 1.00
N GLU A 38 7.03 -12.32 0.18
CA GLU A 38 7.75 -12.62 -1.06
C GLU A 38 7.66 -11.49 -2.10
N THR A 39 6.66 -10.63 -1.99
CA THR A 39 6.48 -9.50 -2.92
C THR A 39 7.53 -8.41 -2.75
N ALA A 40 8.19 -8.31 -1.59
CA ALA A 40 9.33 -7.41 -1.40
C ALA A 40 10.51 -7.81 -2.29
N ASP A 41 10.85 -9.09 -2.35
CA ASP A 41 11.91 -9.61 -3.23
C ASP A 41 11.54 -9.46 -4.71
N MET A 42 10.26 -9.64 -5.05
CA MET A 42 9.77 -9.37 -6.40
C MET A 42 9.91 -7.88 -6.77
N ALA A 43 9.53 -6.97 -5.87
CA ALA A 43 9.66 -5.54 -6.06
C ALA A 43 11.14 -5.14 -6.23
N GLU A 44 12.05 -5.67 -5.42
CA GLU A 44 13.49 -5.43 -5.58
C GLU A 44 13.98 -5.86 -6.97
N ARG A 45 13.62 -7.07 -7.41
CA ARG A 45 13.99 -7.59 -8.74
C ARG A 45 13.43 -6.71 -9.84
N ALA A 46 12.19 -6.26 -9.71
CA ALA A 46 11.52 -5.37 -10.65
C ALA A 46 12.22 -4.01 -10.73
N ILE A 47 12.57 -3.39 -9.60
CA ILE A 47 13.29 -2.11 -9.54
C ILE A 47 14.65 -2.21 -10.23
N ARG A 48 15.41 -3.27 -9.92
CA ARG A 48 16.76 -3.46 -10.50
C ARG A 48 16.73 -3.66 -12.01
N ARG A 49 15.80 -4.48 -12.52
CA ARG A 49 15.72 -4.84 -13.95
C ARG A 49 14.95 -3.81 -14.77
N GLY A 50 13.88 -3.25 -14.20
CA GLY A 50 12.96 -2.32 -14.86
C GLY A 50 13.61 -1.01 -15.29
N ARG A 51 14.64 -0.55 -14.57
CA ARG A 51 15.35 0.71 -14.86
C ARG A 51 15.90 0.79 -16.30
N ALA A 52 16.39 -0.31 -16.85
CA ALA A 52 16.89 -0.34 -18.23
C ALA A 52 15.75 -0.38 -19.27
N LEU A 53 14.57 -0.87 -18.86
CA LEU A 53 13.41 -1.11 -19.71
C LEU A 53 12.41 0.06 -19.70
N GLY A 54 12.72 1.16 -19.02
CA GLY A 54 11.79 2.30 -18.90
C GLY A 54 10.63 2.04 -17.94
N VAL A 55 10.77 1.07 -17.03
CA VAL A 55 9.78 0.82 -15.96
C VAL A 55 10.16 1.67 -14.74
N ILE A 56 9.24 2.52 -14.32
CA ILE A 56 9.35 3.43 -13.18
C ILE A 56 8.44 2.88 -12.09
N ILE A 57 9.01 2.60 -10.91
CA ILE A 57 8.27 2.06 -9.78
C ILE A 57 8.27 3.11 -8.66
N VAL A 58 7.07 3.48 -8.22
CA VAL A 58 6.84 4.39 -7.10
C VAL A 58 6.18 3.58 -5.99
N LEU A 59 6.83 3.57 -4.83
CA LEU A 59 6.32 2.94 -3.62
C LEU A 59 5.99 4.05 -2.63
N SER A 60 4.72 4.18 -2.25
CA SER A 60 4.29 5.08 -1.17
C SER A 60 3.88 4.28 0.07
N THR A 61 4.09 4.88 1.23
CA THR A 61 3.76 4.30 2.52
C THR A 61 3.58 5.41 3.54
N GLN A 62 2.58 5.27 4.39
CA GLN A 62 2.65 5.78 5.75
C GLN A 62 3.56 4.82 6.51
N ILE A 63 4.49 5.31 7.33
CA ILE A 63 5.30 4.42 8.17
C ILE A 63 4.53 4.22 9.47
N PRO A 64 3.93 3.04 9.70
CA PRO A 64 3.41 2.72 11.03
C PRO A 64 4.54 2.38 12.01
N ASP A 65 5.63 1.74 11.56
CA ASP A 65 6.74 1.32 12.42
C ASP A 65 8.08 1.04 11.72
N SER A 66 9.12 0.71 12.49
CA SER A 66 10.48 0.43 12.02
C SER A 66 10.63 -0.77 11.07
N THR A 67 9.61 -1.63 10.99
CA THR A 67 9.60 -2.90 10.24
C THR A 67 8.85 -2.82 8.91
N SER A 68 8.17 -1.70 8.66
CA SER A 68 7.26 -1.52 7.51
C SER A 68 7.94 -1.57 6.14
N LEU A 69 9.25 -1.27 6.06
CA LEU A 69 10.01 -1.31 4.82
C LEU A 69 11.26 -2.20 4.96
N PRO A 70 11.31 -3.33 4.25
CA PRO A 70 12.48 -4.21 4.22
C PRO A 70 13.76 -3.49 3.76
N PRO A 71 14.93 -3.79 4.35
CA PRO A 71 16.20 -3.16 3.98
C PRO A 71 16.61 -3.32 2.51
N ASN A 72 16.17 -4.39 1.84
CA ASN A 72 16.47 -4.61 0.43
C ASN A 72 15.75 -3.59 -0.48
N ILE A 73 14.51 -3.23 -0.14
CA ILE A 73 13.75 -2.17 -0.82
C ILE A 73 14.45 -0.81 -0.66
N THR A 74 14.75 -0.43 0.58
CA THR A 74 15.40 0.86 0.85
C THR A 74 16.79 0.95 0.20
N ARG A 75 17.48 -0.16 -0.04
CA ARG A 75 18.77 -0.19 -0.77
C ARG A 75 18.65 -0.03 -2.28
N CYS A 76 17.58 -0.52 -2.91
CA CYS A 76 17.44 -0.44 -4.38
C CYS A 76 16.74 0.84 -4.87
N VAL A 77 16.00 1.53 -4.00
CA VAL A 77 15.36 2.82 -4.32
C VAL A 77 16.39 3.95 -4.18
N SER A 78 16.67 4.63 -5.29
CA SER A 78 17.70 5.68 -5.37
C SER A 78 17.17 7.08 -5.05
N ILE A 79 15.93 7.40 -5.43
CA ILE A 79 15.26 8.66 -5.13
C ILE A 79 14.26 8.42 -4.01
N ARG A 80 14.36 9.19 -2.93
CA ARG A 80 13.48 9.02 -1.75
C ARG A 80 12.98 10.38 -1.32
N TRP A 81 11.70 10.44 -0.96
CA TRP A 81 11.05 11.68 -0.53
C TRP A 81 10.29 11.41 0.76
N CYS A 82 10.67 12.12 1.82
CA CYS A 82 10.06 12.01 3.13
C CYS A 82 9.23 13.26 3.39
N LEU A 83 7.92 13.06 3.51
CA LEU A 83 6.99 14.09 3.99
C LEU A 83 7.13 14.24 5.52
N SER A 84 6.17 14.93 6.14
CA SER A 84 6.09 15.05 7.60
C SER A 84 6.08 13.69 8.29
N VAL A 85 7.03 13.45 9.20
CA VAL A 85 7.12 12.26 10.05
C VAL A 85 7.40 12.65 11.50
N GLY A 86 7.05 11.77 12.45
CA GLY A 86 7.07 12.08 13.88
C GLY A 86 8.46 12.14 14.52
N GLY A 87 9.42 11.35 14.03
CA GLY A 87 10.71 11.22 14.69
C GLY A 87 11.86 10.79 13.79
N GLN A 88 13.01 10.59 14.43
CA GLN A 88 14.25 10.21 13.77
C GLN A 88 14.15 8.83 13.11
N VAL A 89 13.46 7.88 13.73
CA VAL A 89 13.40 6.49 13.26
C VAL A 89 12.71 6.43 11.91
N GLU A 90 11.50 7.01 11.80
CA GLU A 90 10.73 7.03 10.57
C GLU A 90 11.45 7.85 9.48
N ASN A 91 12.11 8.94 9.88
CA ASN A 91 12.90 9.74 8.95
C ASN A 91 14.06 8.97 8.32
N ASP A 92 14.86 8.29 9.15
CA ASP A 92 16.01 7.52 8.68
C ASP A 92 15.60 6.26 7.90
N MET A 93 14.40 5.74 8.12
CA MET A 93 13.85 4.67 7.28
C MET A 93 13.60 5.13 5.84
N ILE A 94 13.01 6.32 5.63
CA ILE A 94 12.75 6.84 4.28
C ILE A 94 14.01 7.42 3.67
N LEU A 95 14.73 8.28 4.38
CA LEU A 95 15.86 9.03 3.80
C LEU A 95 17.19 8.27 3.87
N GLY A 96 17.21 7.15 4.60
CA GLY A 96 18.39 6.32 4.81
C GLY A 96 19.11 6.64 6.12
N THR A 97 19.80 5.65 6.66
CA THR A 97 20.44 5.69 7.98
C THR A 97 21.29 6.96 8.19
N GLY A 98 21.04 7.64 9.31
CA GLY A 98 21.75 8.86 9.72
C GLY A 98 21.33 10.14 8.99
N ALA A 99 20.28 10.11 8.15
CA ALA A 99 19.78 11.29 7.45
C ALA A 99 19.38 12.41 8.42
N TYR A 100 18.69 12.04 9.51
CA TYR A 100 18.29 12.96 10.56
C TYR A 100 19.48 13.71 11.16
N LYS A 101 20.56 12.98 11.50
CA LYS A 101 21.80 13.58 12.04
C LYS A 101 22.52 14.48 11.04
N ARG A 102 22.33 14.25 9.74
CA ARG A 102 22.86 15.10 8.66
C ARG A 102 21.96 16.32 8.37
N GLY A 103 20.88 16.51 9.12
CA GLY A 103 19.93 17.61 8.91
C GLY A 103 18.96 17.39 7.75
N LEU A 104 18.94 16.20 7.13
CA LEU A 104 17.96 15.83 6.12
C LEU A 104 16.77 15.22 6.83
N THR A 105 15.78 16.06 7.15
CA THR A 105 14.66 15.64 8.00
C THR A 105 13.29 16.13 7.54
N GLY A 106 12.32 15.21 7.53
CA GLY A 106 10.89 15.51 7.39
C GLY A 106 10.21 15.95 8.70
N THR A 107 10.88 15.80 9.86
CA THR A 107 10.29 16.08 11.18
C THR A 107 10.00 17.56 11.46
N VAL A 108 10.49 18.45 10.60
CA VAL A 108 10.28 19.90 10.73
C VAL A 108 8.96 20.37 10.12
N TYR A 109 8.34 19.55 9.28
CA TYR A 109 7.09 19.91 8.61
C TYR A 109 5.90 19.62 9.50
N ARG A 110 4.93 20.55 9.53
CA ARG A 110 3.69 20.40 10.28
C ARG A 110 2.62 19.79 9.37
N PRO A 111 1.98 18.68 9.77
CA PRO A 111 0.87 18.11 9.01
C PRO A 111 -0.21 19.17 8.72
N LYS A 112 -0.81 19.10 7.53
CA LYS A 112 -1.82 20.03 7.00
C LYS A 112 -1.32 21.45 6.70
N ILE A 113 -0.47 22.04 7.54
CA ILE A 113 0.04 23.41 7.37
C ILE A 113 1.12 23.43 6.28
N ASP A 114 2.11 22.55 6.38
CA ASP A 114 3.21 22.44 5.43
C ASP A 114 2.94 21.32 4.40
N ALA A 115 1.66 21.10 4.08
CA ALA A 115 1.24 20.04 3.16
C ALA A 115 1.95 20.17 1.79
N GLY A 116 2.45 19.03 1.32
CA GLY A 116 3.24 18.93 0.09
C GLY A 116 4.72 19.24 0.25
N TRP A 117 5.19 19.74 1.40
CA TRP A 117 6.62 19.83 1.67
C TRP A 117 7.18 18.49 2.14
N GLY A 118 8.40 18.19 1.70
CA GLY A 118 9.19 17.06 2.17
C GLY A 118 10.67 17.21 1.82
N VAL A 119 11.53 16.39 2.41
CA VAL A 119 12.95 16.32 2.05
C VAL A 119 13.17 15.22 1.03
N MET A 120 13.88 15.51 -0.05
CA MET A 120 14.22 14.55 -1.10
C MET A 120 15.72 14.28 -1.15
N VAL A 121 16.09 13.00 -1.30
CA VAL A 121 17.46 12.52 -1.52
C VAL A 121 17.53 11.75 -2.84
N GLY A 122 18.74 11.57 -3.39
CA GLY A 122 18.96 10.93 -4.69
C GLY A 122 18.96 11.89 -5.89
N LEU A 123 18.74 13.18 -5.63
CA LEU A 123 18.98 14.28 -6.58
C LEU A 123 20.47 14.71 -6.53
N GLU A 124 20.87 15.56 -7.47
CA GLU A 124 22.20 16.22 -7.44
C GLU A 124 22.43 16.96 -6.12
N LYS A 125 21.39 17.63 -5.61
CA LYS A 125 21.38 18.31 -4.31
C LYS A 125 20.20 17.80 -3.47
N PRO A 126 20.43 17.06 -2.38
CA PRO A 126 19.36 16.68 -1.47
C PRO A 126 18.84 17.92 -0.72
N GLY A 127 17.55 17.94 -0.39
CA GLY A 127 16.98 19.08 0.33
C GLY A 127 15.46 19.14 0.28
N ALA A 128 14.92 20.26 0.75
CA ALA A 128 13.49 20.52 0.77
C ALA A 128 12.93 20.66 -0.65
N VAL A 129 11.85 19.93 -0.93
CA VAL A 129 11.08 19.96 -2.17
C VAL A 129 9.61 20.09 -1.82
N ARG A 130 8.87 20.88 -2.58
CA ARG A 130 7.42 21.00 -2.46
C ARG A 130 6.74 20.36 -3.66
N SER A 131 5.79 19.46 -3.42
CA SER A 131 4.90 18.96 -4.48
C SER A 131 3.93 20.03 -4.93
N TYR A 132 3.46 19.87 -6.16
CA TYR A 132 2.39 20.68 -6.71
C TYR A 132 1.09 19.88 -6.64
N PHE A 133 0.11 20.41 -5.91
CA PHE A 133 -1.24 19.86 -5.89
C PHE A 133 -2.13 20.73 -6.78
N PRO A 134 -2.56 20.24 -7.96
CA PRO A 134 -3.46 21.00 -8.82
C PRO A 134 -4.80 21.25 -8.10
N ASN A 135 -5.42 22.40 -8.35
CA ASN A 135 -6.79 22.63 -7.88
C ASN A 135 -7.76 21.62 -8.56
N PRO A 136 -8.96 21.39 -8.00
CA PRO A 136 -9.90 20.40 -8.52
C PRO A 136 -10.24 20.58 -10.01
N GLU A 137 -10.35 21.82 -10.48
CA GLU A 137 -10.62 22.14 -11.88
C GLU A 137 -9.46 21.71 -12.79
N THR A 138 -8.22 22.02 -12.41
CA THR A 138 -7.01 21.63 -13.14
C THR A 138 -6.86 20.11 -13.15
N ALA A 139 -7.13 19.46 -12.02
CA ALA A 139 -7.11 18.00 -11.92
C ALA A 139 -8.16 17.37 -12.85
N ALA A 140 -9.39 17.88 -12.87
CA ALA A 140 -10.45 17.42 -13.77
C ALA A 140 -10.07 17.60 -15.25
N ALA A 141 -9.48 18.74 -15.61
CA ALA A 141 -9.00 18.99 -16.97
C ALA A 141 -7.88 18.02 -17.39
N ILE A 142 -6.94 17.70 -16.49
CA ILE A 142 -5.89 16.71 -16.73
C ILE A 142 -6.49 15.33 -16.97
N VAL A 143 -7.44 14.90 -16.12
CA VAL A 143 -8.11 13.59 -16.24
C VAL A 143 -8.91 13.50 -17.52
N ALA A 144 -9.70 14.53 -17.86
CA ALA A 144 -10.50 14.57 -19.09
C ALA A 144 -9.61 14.48 -20.33
N ARG A 145 -8.49 15.22 -20.36
CA ARG A 145 -7.50 15.12 -21.44
C ARG A 145 -6.89 13.72 -21.52
N ALA A 146 -6.52 13.12 -20.38
CA ALA A 146 -5.94 11.78 -20.34
C ALA A 146 -6.93 10.71 -20.86
N ALA A 147 -8.20 10.82 -20.49
CA ALA A 147 -9.27 9.96 -20.99
C ALA A 147 -9.44 10.09 -22.52
N GLY A 148 -9.46 11.33 -23.04
CA GLY A 148 -9.50 11.58 -24.49
C GLY A 148 -8.30 11.01 -25.25
N LEU A 149 -7.09 11.09 -24.67
CA LEU A 149 -5.87 10.52 -25.26
C LEU A 149 -5.80 8.99 -25.20
N ARG A 150 -6.34 8.39 -24.14
CA ARG A 150 -6.37 6.93 -23.96
C ARG A 150 -7.32 6.26 -24.97
N GLY A 151 -8.30 7.01 -25.52
CA GLY A 151 -9.35 6.47 -26.36
C GLY A 151 -10.27 5.51 -25.59
N THR A 152 -11.20 4.85 -26.28
CA THR A 152 -11.99 3.76 -25.69
C THR A 152 -11.04 2.61 -25.37
N VAL A 153 -10.78 2.38 -24.09
CA VAL A 153 -10.10 1.15 -23.65
C VAL A 153 -10.96 -0.01 -24.11
N VAL A 154 -10.52 -0.75 -25.13
CA VAL A 154 -10.98 -2.12 -25.33
C VAL A 154 -10.34 -2.87 -24.17
N SER A 155 -11.09 -3.05 -23.08
CA SER A 155 -10.77 -4.08 -22.12
C SER A 155 -10.79 -5.38 -22.92
N SER A 156 -9.64 -5.98 -23.21
CA SER A 156 -9.64 -7.38 -23.59
C SER A 156 -10.23 -8.14 -22.42
N ASP A 157 -11.29 -8.91 -22.66
CA ASP A 157 -11.89 -9.81 -21.67
C ASP A 157 -10.88 -10.86 -21.14
N ASP A 158 -9.68 -10.93 -21.73
CA ASP A 158 -8.53 -11.74 -21.29
C ASP A 158 -7.77 -11.18 -20.07
N THR A 159 -8.23 -10.08 -19.46
CA THR A 159 -7.70 -9.73 -18.13
C THR A 159 -8.25 -10.72 -17.12
N VAL A 160 -7.37 -11.56 -16.54
CA VAL A 160 -7.70 -12.30 -15.32
C VAL A 160 -8.07 -11.26 -14.28
N LYS A 161 -9.38 -11.06 -14.08
CA LYS A 161 -9.91 -10.27 -12.98
C LYS A 161 -9.49 -11.01 -11.72
N VAL A 162 -8.40 -10.57 -11.09
CA VAL A 162 -8.11 -10.95 -9.72
C VAL A 162 -9.20 -10.26 -8.91
N GLU A 163 -10.19 -11.04 -8.44
CA GLU A 163 -11.19 -10.51 -7.54
C GLU A 163 -10.46 -9.94 -6.32
N ALA A 164 -10.53 -8.62 -6.15
CA ALA A 164 -10.10 -7.99 -4.92
C ALA A 164 -11.04 -8.51 -3.82
N ARG A 165 -10.56 -9.45 -3.01
CA ARG A 165 -11.32 -9.99 -1.88
C ARG A 165 -11.60 -8.88 -0.87
N ASN A 166 -12.86 -8.76 -0.47
CA ASN A 166 -13.28 -7.80 0.53
C ASN A 166 -13.14 -8.43 1.91
N LEU A 167 -12.07 -8.06 2.63
CA LEU A 167 -11.80 -8.59 3.97
C LEU A 167 -13.00 -8.46 4.93
N LEU A 168 -13.75 -7.35 4.89
CA LEU A 168 -14.91 -7.17 5.76
C LEU A 168 -15.99 -8.21 5.45
N ALA A 169 -16.25 -8.45 4.16
CA ALA A 169 -17.22 -9.45 3.70
C ALA A 169 -16.76 -10.87 4.09
N ASP A 170 -15.48 -11.17 3.92
CA ASP A 170 -14.92 -12.47 4.26
C ASP A 170 -14.96 -12.73 5.77
N VAL A 171 -14.61 -11.74 6.61
CA VAL A 171 -14.72 -11.84 8.07
C VAL A 171 -16.18 -12.08 8.49
N ARG A 172 -17.12 -11.42 7.83
CA ARG A 172 -18.56 -11.63 8.06
C ARG A 172 -19.03 -13.01 7.60
N ALA A 173 -18.44 -13.55 6.53
CA ALA A 173 -18.77 -14.88 6.01
C ALA A 173 -18.28 -16.00 6.94
N VAL A 174 -17.09 -15.86 7.54
CA VAL A 174 -16.51 -16.91 8.42
C VAL A 174 -17.15 -16.98 9.81
N ILE A 175 -17.85 -15.93 10.25
CA ILE A 175 -18.69 -15.97 11.44
C ILE A 175 -20.07 -16.41 11.00
N GLN A 176 -20.46 -17.65 11.25
CA GLN A 176 -21.68 -18.23 10.70
C GLN A 176 -22.95 -17.62 11.32
N PRO A 177 -24.10 -17.68 10.63
CA PRO A 177 -25.39 -17.33 11.23
C PRO A 177 -25.63 -18.12 12.52
N GLY A 178 -25.89 -17.41 13.63
CA GLY A 178 -26.05 -18.00 14.97
C GLY A 178 -24.83 -17.81 15.88
N GLU A 179 -23.66 -17.48 15.34
CA GLU A 179 -22.49 -17.11 16.13
C GLU A 179 -22.51 -15.59 16.41
N ALA A 180 -22.71 -15.21 17.68
CA ALA A 180 -22.81 -13.80 18.08
C ALA A 180 -21.48 -13.03 17.92
N GLY A 181 -20.36 -13.73 17.94
CA GLY A 181 -19.01 -13.19 17.77
C GLY A 181 -17.95 -14.26 17.87
N MET A 182 -16.73 -13.92 17.49
CA MET A 182 -15.64 -14.87 17.31
C MET A 182 -14.30 -14.26 17.78
N PRO A 183 -13.45 -15.01 18.51
CA PRO A 183 -12.10 -14.55 18.85
C PRO A 183 -11.28 -14.27 17.59
N TRP A 184 -10.37 -13.30 17.64
CA TRP A 184 -9.60 -12.87 16.47
C TRP A 184 -8.77 -13.99 15.84
N ASP A 185 -8.13 -14.81 16.66
CA ASP A 185 -7.30 -15.92 16.17
C ASP A 185 -8.14 -16.98 15.42
N VAL A 186 -9.37 -17.22 15.87
CA VAL A 186 -10.29 -18.15 15.22
C VAL A 186 -10.84 -17.56 13.92
N VAL A 187 -11.08 -16.24 13.88
CA VAL A 187 -11.41 -15.55 12.61
C VAL A 187 -10.28 -15.72 11.60
N ALA A 188 -9.03 -15.48 12.01
CA ALA A 188 -7.87 -15.63 11.14
C ALA A 188 -7.68 -17.08 10.65
N GLU A 189 -7.93 -18.07 11.50
CA GLU A 189 -7.95 -19.48 11.13
C GLU A 189 -9.01 -19.78 10.07
N ARG A 190 -10.27 -19.37 10.28
CA ARG A 190 -11.34 -19.62 9.32
C ARG A 190 -11.18 -18.84 8.02
N LEU A 191 -10.56 -17.66 8.05
CA LEU A 191 -10.19 -16.94 6.83
C LEU A 191 -9.18 -17.72 6.01
N ARG A 192 -8.16 -18.32 6.64
CA ARG A 192 -7.22 -19.22 5.97
C ARG A 192 -7.89 -20.44 5.36
N GLU A 193 -8.97 -20.94 5.95
CA GLU A 193 -9.77 -22.01 5.35
C GLU A 193 -10.62 -21.50 4.18
N LEU A 194 -11.20 -20.30 4.29
CA LEU A 194 -12.05 -19.69 3.27
C LEU A 194 -11.28 -19.32 1.98
N ALA A 195 -10.04 -18.87 2.13
CA ALA A 195 -9.12 -18.61 1.01
C ALA A 195 -7.66 -18.78 1.46
N PRO A 196 -7.13 -20.01 1.40
CA PRO A 196 -5.75 -20.30 1.78
C PRO A 196 -4.73 -19.42 1.04
N GLU A 197 -4.97 -19.15 -0.24
CA GLU A 197 -4.08 -18.36 -1.09
C GLU A 197 -4.07 -16.86 -0.79
N PHE A 198 -5.12 -16.32 -0.15
CA PHE A 198 -5.21 -14.90 0.21
C PHE A 198 -4.82 -14.63 1.67
N TYR A 199 -5.14 -15.56 2.58
CA TYR A 199 -4.99 -15.36 4.01
C TYR A 199 -3.83 -16.15 4.63
N VAL A 200 -2.94 -16.73 3.82
CA VAL A 200 -1.75 -17.43 4.32
C VAL A 200 -0.99 -16.51 5.30
N GLY A 201 -0.68 -17.03 6.49
CA GLY A 201 0.05 -16.26 7.52
C GLY A 201 -0.74 -15.16 8.25
N TYR A 202 -1.99 -14.84 7.88
CA TYR A 202 -2.78 -13.83 8.59
C TYR A 202 -2.95 -14.18 10.07
N THR A 203 -2.61 -13.28 10.99
CA THR A 203 -2.84 -13.50 12.43
C THR A 203 -4.12 -12.79 12.91
N GLY A 204 -4.60 -13.11 14.10
CA GLY A 204 -5.76 -12.43 14.69
C GLY A 204 -5.53 -10.91 14.82
N ASP A 205 -4.31 -10.49 15.16
CA ASP A 205 -3.95 -9.08 15.23
C ASP A 205 -3.96 -8.39 13.87
N MET A 206 -3.47 -9.05 12.80
CA MET A 206 -3.54 -8.52 11.44
C MET A 206 -4.99 -8.32 10.97
N VAL A 207 -5.88 -9.27 11.29
CA VAL A 207 -7.32 -9.14 10.99
C VAL A 207 -7.92 -7.96 11.76
N ARG A 208 -7.63 -7.85 13.06
CA ARG A 208 -8.12 -6.75 13.91
C ARG A 208 -7.68 -5.39 13.36
N GLU A 209 -6.39 -5.25 13.06
CA GLU A 209 -5.79 -4.02 12.55
C GLU A 209 -6.40 -3.61 11.21
N SER A 210 -6.53 -4.56 10.29
CA SER A 210 -7.12 -4.33 8.97
C SER A 210 -8.59 -3.87 9.05
N LEU A 211 -9.33 -4.25 10.09
CA LEU A 211 -10.73 -3.86 10.28
C LEU A 211 -10.92 -2.52 10.99
N THR A 212 -9.87 -1.91 11.54
CA THR A 212 -9.96 -0.59 12.20
C THR A 212 -10.43 0.51 11.24
N ARG A 213 -10.11 0.40 9.96
CA ARG A 213 -10.55 1.33 8.90
C ARG A 213 -12.07 1.39 8.73
N TYR A 214 -12.79 0.38 9.22
CA TYR A 214 -14.26 0.31 9.21
C TYR A 214 -14.89 0.73 10.54
N ASP A 215 -14.11 1.29 11.46
CA ASP A 215 -14.49 1.62 12.84
C ASP A 215 -14.98 0.41 13.64
N ILE A 216 -14.45 -0.79 13.34
CA ILE A 216 -14.73 -2.01 14.10
C ILE A 216 -13.74 -2.10 15.26
N LYS A 217 -14.29 -2.09 16.48
CA LYS A 217 -13.50 -2.22 17.72
C LYS A 217 -13.53 -3.65 18.24
N SER A 218 -12.43 -4.05 18.88
CA SER A 218 -12.30 -5.32 19.57
C SER A 218 -13.26 -5.39 20.76
N GLN A 219 -14.01 -6.49 20.87
CA GLN A 219 -15.06 -6.71 21.86
C GLN A 219 -14.84 -8.01 22.61
N ASP A 220 -15.45 -8.13 23.79
CA ASP A 220 -15.46 -9.40 24.51
C ASP A 220 -16.48 -10.35 23.86
N VAL A 221 -15.97 -11.52 23.47
CA VAL A 221 -16.71 -12.62 22.86
C VAL A 221 -16.47 -13.91 23.66
N PRO A 222 -17.37 -14.92 23.54
CA PRO A 222 -17.19 -16.21 24.20
C PRO A 222 -15.86 -16.86 23.80
N LYS A 223 -15.13 -17.42 24.77
CA LYS A 223 -13.92 -18.19 24.52
C LYS A 223 -14.29 -19.66 24.24
N PRO A 224 -13.88 -20.23 23.09
CA PRO A 224 -14.11 -21.64 22.80
C PRO A 224 -13.57 -22.55 23.91
N GLY A 225 -14.36 -23.54 24.34
CA GLY A 225 -13.98 -24.49 25.39
C GLY A 225 -14.13 -23.98 26.83
N GLU A 226 -14.48 -22.72 27.05
CA GLU A 226 -14.69 -22.14 28.39
C GLU A 226 -16.08 -21.48 28.50
N PRO A 227 -17.09 -22.13 29.12
CA PRO A 227 -18.47 -21.65 29.14
C PRO A 227 -18.69 -20.24 29.72
N ARG A 228 -17.77 -19.78 30.58
CA ARG A 228 -17.77 -18.43 31.17
C ARG A 228 -16.55 -17.59 30.74
N GLY A 229 -15.67 -18.14 29.92
CA GLY A 229 -14.47 -17.47 29.45
C GLY A 229 -14.81 -16.40 28.42
N LYS A 230 -14.15 -15.25 28.51
CA LYS A 230 -14.24 -14.18 27.52
C LYS A 230 -12.85 -13.92 26.94
N VAL A 231 -12.80 -13.64 25.65
CA VAL A 231 -11.58 -13.25 24.95
C VAL A 231 -11.89 -12.11 23.99
N LYS A 232 -10.85 -11.41 23.53
CA LYS A 232 -10.98 -10.34 22.54
C LYS A 232 -11.27 -10.92 21.16
N GLY A 233 -12.24 -10.33 20.49
CA GLY A 233 -12.70 -10.75 19.17
C GLY A 233 -13.61 -9.72 18.53
N VAL A 234 -14.43 -10.17 17.60
CA VAL A 234 -15.40 -9.33 16.88
C VAL A 234 -16.79 -9.90 16.99
N ARG A 235 -17.78 -9.00 17.08
CA ARG A 235 -19.20 -9.38 17.04
C ARG A 235 -19.74 -9.25 15.63
N ARG A 236 -20.63 -10.18 15.26
CA ARG A 236 -21.28 -10.18 13.95
C ARG A 236 -22.04 -8.86 13.70
N THR A 237 -22.71 -8.34 14.72
CA THR A 237 -23.44 -7.06 14.65
C THR A 237 -22.56 -5.87 14.29
N ALA A 238 -21.28 -5.86 14.70
CA ALA A 238 -20.36 -4.78 14.34
C ALA A 238 -19.92 -4.88 12.87
N LEU A 239 -19.82 -6.09 12.33
CA LEU A 239 -19.52 -6.34 10.92
C LEU A 239 -20.71 -5.96 10.05
N ASP A 240 -21.93 -6.36 10.44
CA ASP A 240 -23.17 -6.00 9.76
C ASP A 240 -23.31 -4.47 9.69
N ALA A 241 -23.19 -3.77 10.82
CA ALA A 241 -23.28 -2.32 10.86
C ALA A 241 -22.17 -1.62 10.03
N ALA A 242 -20.97 -2.21 9.95
CA ALA A 242 -19.90 -1.69 9.11
C ALA A 242 -20.21 -1.86 7.61
N GLN A 243 -20.86 -2.95 7.25
CA GLN A 243 -21.25 -3.23 5.88
C GLN A 243 -22.39 -2.31 5.43
N ASP A 244 -23.40 -2.11 6.28
CA ASP A 244 -24.51 -1.17 6.02
C ASP A 244 -23.99 0.26 5.76
N ARG A 245 -22.91 0.68 6.46
CA ARG A 245 -22.28 1.99 6.24
C ARG A 245 -21.59 2.15 4.89
N LEU A 246 -21.20 1.05 4.24
CA LEU A 246 -20.55 1.06 2.93
C LEU A 246 -21.55 1.00 1.78
N GLU A 247 -22.78 0.57 2.05
CA GLU A 247 -23.86 0.45 1.06
C GLU A 247 -24.70 1.74 0.92
N ILE A 248 -24.42 2.76 1.74
CA ILE A 248 -25.01 4.12 1.71
C ILE A 248 -24.05 5.09 1.02
#